data_AF-A0A0Q4XSY0-F1
#
_entry.id   AF-A0A0Q4XSY0-F1
#
_cell.length_a   1.000
_cell.length_b   1.000
_cell.length_c   1.000
_cell.angle_alpha   90.00
_cell.angle_beta   90.00
_cell.angle_gamma   90.00
#
_symmetry.space_group_name_H-M   'P 1'
#
loop_
_entity.id
_entity.type
_entity.pdbx_description
1 polymer ?
#
loop_
_entity_poly.entity_id
_entity_poly.type
_entity_poly.pdbx_seq_one_letter_code
_entity_poly.pdbx_strand_id
1 'polypeptide(L)'
;MSAQAIATEMRAELRQFRRRTRYGDQAQWLEAKDSHCAMMERLLADLMRAIGTPALLSMAPGHRTLGRRSVQVVIRDRVPAKRTAARA
;
A
#
# COMPACT_ATOMS: atom_id res chain seq x y z
N MET A 1 -9.32 -11.32 4.89
CA MET A 1 -9.01 -12.37 3.91
C MET A 1 -7.72 -13.06 4.30
N SER A 2 -7.56 -14.35 4.00
CA SER A 2 -6.26 -15.03 4.17
C SER A 2 -5.28 -14.57 3.10
N ALA A 3 -3.98 -14.67 3.38
CA ALA A 3 -2.93 -14.34 2.40
C ALA A 3 -3.11 -15.10 1.07
N GLN A 4 -3.56 -16.34 1.15
CA GLN A 4 -3.80 -17.18 -0.02
C GLN A 4 -5.01 -16.72 -0.85
N ALA A 5 -6.05 -16.17 -0.21
CA ALA A 5 -7.18 -15.58 -0.92
C ALA A 5 -6.74 -14.34 -1.71
N ILE A 6 -5.94 -13.47 -1.10
CA ILE A 6 -5.42 -12.25 -1.72
C ILE A 6 -4.49 -12.58 -2.91
N ALA A 7 -3.59 -13.57 -2.73
CA ALA A 7 -2.74 -14.05 -3.82
C ALA A 7 -3.52 -14.61 -5.01
N THR A 8 -4.67 -15.23 -4.73
CA THR A 8 -5.56 -15.79 -5.77
C THR A 8 -6.28 -14.68 -6.52
N GLU A 9 -6.75 -13.65 -5.83
CA GLU A 9 -7.38 -12.46 -6.40
C GLU A 9 -6.41 -11.69 -7.31
N MET A 10 -5.18 -11.45 -6.85
CA MET A 10 -4.11 -10.86 -7.67
C MET A 10 -3.87 -11.63 -8.97
N ARG A 11 -3.87 -12.97 -8.93
CA ARG A 11 -3.71 -13.80 -10.13
C ARG A 11 -4.91 -13.69 -11.07
N ALA A 12 -6.12 -13.57 -10.54
CA ALA A 12 -7.33 -13.39 -11.34
C ALA A 12 -7.29 -12.04 -12.07
N GLU A 13 -6.96 -10.96 -11.37
CA GLU A 13 -6.83 -9.62 -11.93
C GLU A 13 -5.77 -9.54 -13.02
N LEU A 14 -4.58 -10.14 -12.81
CA LEU A 14 -3.54 -10.21 -13.83
C LEU A 14 -4.00 -10.95 -15.10
N ARG A 15 -4.74 -12.05 -14.94
CA ARG A 15 -5.29 -12.81 -16.08
C ARG A 15 -6.36 -12.01 -16.82
N GLN A 16 -7.22 -11.31 -16.08
CA GLN A 16 -8.28 -10.49 -16.64
C GLN A 16 -7.71 -9.29 -17.40
N PHE A 17 -6.74 -8.59 -16.81
CA PHE A 17 -6.04 -7.49 -17.47
C PHE A 17 -5.39 -7.96 -18.78
N ARG A 18 -4.61 -9.06 -18.74
CA ARG A 18 -4.00 -9.64 -19.95
C ARG A 18 -5.00 -10.02 -21.05
N ARG A 19 -6.21 -10.47 -20.69
CA ARG A 19 -7.27 -10.78 -21.66
C ARG A 19 -7.92 -9.54 -22.26
N ARG A 20 -8.06 -8.48 -21.45
CA ARG A 20 -8.59 -7.18 -21.88
C ARG A 20 -7.61 -6.45 -22.78
N THR A 21 -6.30 -6.65 -22.59
CA THR A 21 -5.23 -6.01 -23.38
C THR A 21 -5.21 -6.49 -24.83
N ARG A 22 -6.14 -5.96 -25.62
CA ARG A 22 -6.17 -6.06 -27.09
C ARG A 22 -6.52 -4.66 -27.59
N TYR A 23 -5.55 -3.75 -27.62
CA TYR A 23 -5.83 -2.34 -27.88
C TYR A 23 -5.00 -1.78 -29.05
N GLY A 24 -5.70 -1.04 -29.91
CA GLY A 24 -5.16 -0.21 -30.98
C GLY A 24 -5.08 1.29 -30.64
N ASP A 25 -5.53 1.70 -29.44
CA ASP A 25 -5.38 3.08 -28.93
C ASP A 25 -4.50 3.10 -27.67
N GLN A 26 -3.38 3.83 -27.75
CA GLN A 26 -2.29 3.79 -26.78
C GLN A 26 -2.59 4.59 -25.51
N ALA A 27 -3.37 5.67 -25.61
CA ALA A 27 -3.69 6.53 -24.47
C ALA A 27 -4.59 5.81 -23.45
N GLN A 28 -5.67 5.18 -23.94
CA GLN A 28 -6.58 4.38 -23.10
C GLN A 28 -5.86 3.20 -22.45
N TRP A 29 -4.87 2.61 -23.13
CA TRP A 29 -4.08 1.52 -22.56
C TRP A 29 -3.23 1.99 -21.37
N LEU A 30 -2.63 3.18 -21.44
CA LEU A 30 -1.81 3.71 -20.35
C LEU A 30 -2.65 4.02 -19.11
N GLU A 31 -3.82 4.64 -19.26
CA GLU A 31 -4.74 4.90 -18.15
C GLU A 31 -5.27 3.60 -17.51
N ALA A 32 -5.61 2.62 -18.34
CA ALA A 32 -6.00 1.29 -17.87
C ALA A 32 -4.86 0.58 -17.13
N LYS A 33 -3.61 0.80 -17.54
CA LYS A 33 -2.43 0.23 -16.88
C LYS A 33 -2.19 0.88 -15.52
N ASP A 34 -2.28 2.21 -15.42
CA ASP A 34 -2.05 2.93 -14.16
C ASP A 34 -3.11 2.56 -13.11
N SER A 35 -4.38 2.47 -13.51
CA SER A 35 -5.46 2.00 -12.63
C SER A 35 -5.26 0.55 -12.19
N HIS A 36 -4.79 -0.33 -13.08
CA HIS A 36 -4.44 -1.71 -12.75
C HIS A 36 -3.25 -1.79 -11.76
N CYS A 37 -2.21 -0.98 -11.95
CA CYS A 37 -1.08 -0.91 -11.03
C CYS A 37 -1.51 -0.45 -9.63
N ALA A 38 -2.32 0.60 -9.52
CA ALA A 38 -2.83 1.09 -8.24
C ALA A 38 -3.68 0.04 -7.49
N MET A 39 -4.47 -0.75 -8.22
CA MET A 39 -5.21 -1.88 -7.66
C MET A 39 -4.27 -2.97 -7.13
N MET A 40 -3.26 -3.35 -7.92
CA MET A 40 -2.29 -4.38 -7.55
C MET A 40 -1.44 -3.98 -6.33
N GLU A 41 -1.09 -2.70 -6.19
CA GLU A 41 -0.41 -2.18 -4.99
C GLU A 41 -1.25 -2.35 -3.72
N ARG A 42 -2.57 -2.13 -3.80
CA ARG A 42 -3.47 -2.34 -2.65
C ARG A 42 -3.53 -3.82 -2.26
N LEU A 43 -3.69 -4.72 -3.23
CA LEU A 43 -3.68 -6.16 -2.98
C LEU A 43 -2.34 -6.65 -2.41
N LEU A 44 -1.22 -6.09 -2.89
CA LEU A 44 0.11 -6.36 -2.32
C LEU A 44 0.23 -5.89 -0.86
N ALA A 45 -0.27 -4.71 -0.52
CA ALA A 45 -0.27 -4.22 0.86
C ALA A 45 -1.09 -5.12 1.79
N ASP A 46 -2.26 -5.56 1.34
CA ASP A 46 -3.12 -6.50 2.07
C ASP A 46 -2.46 -7.88 2.21
N LEU A 47 -1.79 -8.35 1.16
CA LEU A 47 -1.01 -9.59 1.17
C LEU A 47 0.14 -9.50 2.17
N MET A 48 0.91 -8.41 2.17
CA MET A 48 2.00 -8.19 3.13
C MET A 48 1.50 -8.14 4.57
N ARG A 49 0.32 -7.55 4.80
CA ARG A 49 -0.35 -7.54 6.10
C ARG A 49 -0.81 -8.95 6.52
N ALA A 50 -1.27 -9.76 5.56
CA ALA A 50 -1.77 -11.11 5.81
C ALA A 50 -0.67 -12.17 5.94
N ILE A 51 0.46 -12.03 5.24
CA ILE A 51 1.64 -12.93 5.33
C ILE A 51 2.46 -12.65 6.59
N GLY A 52 2.41 -11.42 7.10
CA GLY A 52 2.99 -11.07 8.38
C GLY A 52 4.32 -10.34 8.25
N THR A 53 4.26 -9.04 7.92
CA THR A 53 5.09 -8.11 8.68
C THR A 53 4.48 -8.04 10.08
N PRO A 54 5.23 -8.36 11.16
CA PRO A 54 4.74 -8.17 12.52
C PRO A 54 4.19 -6.75 12.63
N ALA A 55 2.99 -6.56 13.21
CA ALA A 55 2.41 -5.23 13.39
C ALA A 55 3.36 -4.27 14.14
N LEU A 56 4.30 -4.83 14.90
CA LEU A 56 5.45 -4.17 15.54
C LEU A 56 6.41 -3.46 14.57
N LEU A 57 6.60 -4.00 13.36
CA LEU A 57 7.60 -3.55 12.38
C LEU A 57 7.00 -2.77 11.21
N SER A 58 5.67 -2.62 11.16
CA SER A 58 4.98 -1.82 10.13
C SER A 58 4.93 -0.34 10.49
N MET A 59 5.32 0.55 9.56
CA MET A 59 5.23 2.02 9.75
C MET A 59 3.86 2.61 9.41
N ALA A 60 2.87 1.79 9.03
CA ALA A 60 1.53 2.27 8.68
C ALA A 60 0.82 2.87 9.92
N PRO A 61 0.03 3.95 9.78
CA PRO A 61 -0.72 4.52 10.89
C PRO A 61 -1.82 3.56 11.41
N GLY A 62 -2.07 3.57 12.72
CA GLY A 62 -3.07 2.73 13.37
C GLY A 62 -2.73 2.32 14.81
N HIS A 63 -3.73 1.79 15.52
CA HIS A 63 -3.63 1.30 16.90
C HIS A 63 -3.13 -0.15 16.94
N ARG A 64 -2.23 -0.49 17.86
CA ARG A 64 -1.62 -1.82 17.99
C ARG A 64 -1.23 -2.16 19.42
N THR A 65 -1.30 -3.43 19.80
CA THR A 65 -0.91 -3.92 21.13
C THR A 65 0.45 -4.62 21.07
N LEU A 66 1.37 -4.21 21.95
CA LEU A 66 2.72 -4.73 22.09
C LEU A 66 2.86 -5.34 23.50
N GLY A 67 2.59 -6.63 23.61
CA GLY A 67 2.47 -7.30 24.91
C GLY A 67 1.34 -6.67 25.73
N ARG A 68 1.69 -6.01 26.84
CA ARG A 68 0.73 -5.29 27.71
C ARG A 68 0.52 -3.80 27.34
N ARG A 69 1.22 -3.28 26.33
CA ARG A 69 1.17 -1.87 25.96
C ARG A 69 0.31 -1.67 24.73
N SER A 70 -0.45 -0.57 24.68
CA SER A 70 -1.09 -0.13 23.43
C SER A 70 -0.33 1.05 22.83
N VAL A 71 -0.12 1.02 21.52
CA VAL A 71 0.64 2.00 20.74
C VAL A 71 -0.21 2.47 19.56
N GLN A 72 -0.25 3.77 19.33
CA GLN A 72 -0.88 4.37 18.15
C GLN A 72 0.20 5.02 17.29
N VAL A 73 0.36 4.53 16.06
CA VAL A 73 1.23 5.18 15.07
C VAL A 73 0.37 6.17 14.31
N VAL A 74 0.85 7.40 14.24
CA VAL A 74 0.18 8.51 13.54
C VAL A 74 1.22 9.12 12.61
N ILE A 75 0.83 9.41 11.37
CA ILE A 75 1.67 10.20 10.47
C ILE A 75 1.70 11.62 11.05
N ARG A 76 2.88 12.08 11.45
CA ARG A 76 3.05 13.46 11.90
C ARG A 76 3.39 14.31 10.69
N ASP A 77 2.46 15.16 10.28
CA ASP A 77 2.72 16.26 9.34
C ASP A 77 3.61 17.30 10.03
N ARG A 78 4.90 17.01 10.18
CA ARG A 78 5.86 18.02 10.61
C ARG A 78 6.18 18.91 9.42
N VAL A 79 5.50 20.05 9.34
CA VAL A 79 6.11 21.24 8.73
C VAL A 79 7.36 21.55 9.57
N PRO A 80 8.58 21.52 9.00
CA PRO A 80 9.77 21.82 9.77
C PRO A 80 9.71 23.27 10.24
N ALA A 81 9.64 23.47 11.55
CA ALA A 81 9.82 24.81 12.12
C ALA A 81 11.22 25.30 11.73
N LYS A 82 11.25 26.35 10.91
CA LYS A 82 12.47 27.02 10.44
C LYS A 82 13.26 27.43 11.69
N ARG A 83 14.35 26.72 12.01
CA ARG A 83 15.28 27.12 13.06
C ARG A 83 15.92 28.44 12.62
N THR A 84 15.40 29.57 13.09
CA THR A 84 16.16 30.81 13.09
C THR A 84 17.31 30.61 14.06
N ALA A 85 18.52 30.45 13.51
CA ALA A 85 19.74 30.48 14.29
C ALA A 85 19.78 31.80 15.05
N ALA A 86 19.77 31.73 16.38
CA ALA A 86 20.08 32.88 17.22
C ALA A 86 21.54 33.26 16.94
N ARG A 87 21.74 34.41 16.32
CA ARG A 87 23.05 35.02 16.13
C ARG A 87 23.48 35.57 17.48
N ALA A 88 24.61 35.07 17.99
CA ALA A 88 25.31 35.63 19.14
C ALA A 88 25.87 37.02 18.82
#